data_AF-A0A920W8W7-F1
#
_entry.id   AF-A0A920W8W7-F1
#
_cell.length_a   1.000
_cell.length_b   1.000
_cell.length_c   1.000
_cell.angle_alpha   90.00
_cell.angle_beta   90.00
_cell.angle_gamma   90.00
#
_symmetry.space_group_name_H-M   'P 1'
#
loop_
_entity.id
_entity.type
_entity.pdbx_description
1 polymer ?
#
loop_
_entity_poly.entity_id
_entity_poly.type
_entity_poly.pdbx_seq_one_letter_code
_entity_poly.pdbx_strand_id
1 'polypeptide(L)'
;MALDEAIEVLDSRFYRLVIHNAHVEHLWSGARWAEGPVYVPSAQHLVFSDIPNDTTLRYDERTGSVDVFESPAFNANGHCLDDEGRIVTAEHRGRAVSRIGHDGLREVLVDRYQDKKTQLTE
;
A
#
# COMPACT_ATOMS: atom_id res chain seq x y z
N MET A 1 -24.97 19.82 8.41
CA MET A 1 -23.64 19.43 7.90
C MET A 1 -23.67 17.91 7.81
N ALA A 2 -23.78 17.36 6.62
CA ALA A 2 -23.99 15.93 6.42
C ALA A 2 -22.78 15.38 5.68
N LEU A 3 -22.13 14.37 6.27
CA LEU A 3 -21.09 13.59 5.60
C LEU A 3 -21.76 12.52 4.74
N ASP A 4 -20.96 11.87 3.91
CA ASP A 4 -21.36 10.69 3.16
C ASP A 4 -22.06 9.65 4.07
N GLU A 5 -23.08 8.98 3.55
CA GLU A 5 -23.85 7.98 4.29
C GLU A 5 -23.00 6.76 4.71
N ALA A 6 -21.88 6.53 4.03
CA ALA A 6 -20.91 5.50 4.40
C ALA A 6 -20.11 5.82 5.68
N ILE A 7 -20.21 7.03 6.23
CA ILE A 7 -19.40 7.49 7.37
C ILE A 7 -20.25 7.58 8.64
N GLU A 8 -19.98 6.68 9.60
CA GLU A 8 -20.50 6.77 10.96
C GLU A 8 -19.56 7.62 11.85
N VAL A 9 -20.10 8.65 12.50
CA VAL A 9 -19.34 9.53 13.40
C VAL A 9 -19.64 9.20 14.86
N LEU A 10 -18.68 8.58 15.55
CA LEU A 10 -18.79 8.23 16.98
C LEU A 10 -18.43 9.40 17.93
N ASP A 11 -17.63 10.35 17.47
CA ASP A 11 -17.17 11.52 18.25
C ASP A 11 -17.20 12.79 17.38
N SER A 12 -17.86 13.84 17.89
CA SER A 12 -18.00 15.13 17.21
C SER A 12 -16.68 15.82 16.83
N ARG A 13 -15.56 15.48 17.49
CA ARG A 13 -14.22 15.99 17.14
C ARG A 13 -13.82 15.61 15.71
N PHE A 14 -14.36 14.53 15.16
CA PHE A 14 -14.09 14.08 13.79
C PHE A 14 -14.49 15.12 12.73
N TYR A 15 -15.56 15.90 12.94
CA TYR A 15 -15.98 16.95 12.00
C TYR A 15 -14.91 18.02 11.76
N ARG A 16 -13.90 18.14 12.63
CA ARG A 16 -12.78 19.07 12.42
C ARG A 16 -11.69 18.53 11.50
N LEU A 17 -11.71 17.23 11.20
CA LEU A 17 -10.68 16.52 10.45
C LEU A 17 -11.07 16.21 9.00
N VAL A 18 -12.33 16.48 8.63
CA VAL A 18 -12.89 16.12 7.31
C VAL A 18 -13.45 17.33 6.60
N ILE A 19 -13.42 17.27 5.27
CA ILE A 19 -14.15 18.20 4.43
C ILE A 19 -15.61 17.75 4.38
N HIS A 20 -16.52 18.65 4.71
CA HIS A 20 -17.94 18.32 4.94
C HIS A 20 -18.73 17.85 3.72
N ASN A 21 -18.15 17.97 2.52
CA ASN A 21 -18.69 17.46 1.27
C ASN A 21 -17.78 16.38 0.64
N ALA A 22 -16.89 15.78 1.43
CA ALA A 22 -16.12 14.62 0.99
C ALA A 22 -17.04 13.40 0.90
N HIS A 23 -16.86 12.63 -0.18
CA HIS A 23 -17.56 11.39 -0.46
C HIS A 23 -16.58 10.24 -0.44
N VAL A 24 -17.04 9.06 -0.02
CA VAL A 24 -16.23 7.84 -0.13
C VAL A 24 -16.30 7.38 -1.58
N GLU A 25 -15.16 7.39 -2.26
CA GLU A 25 -15.05 6.91 -3.64
C GLU A 25 -14.47 5.50 -3.67
N HIS A 26 -15.13 4.62 -4.41
CA HIS A 26 -14.60 3.29 -4.71
C HIS A 26 -13.76 3.37 -5.99
N LEU A 27 -12.44 3.49 -5.82
CA LEU A 27 -11.51 3.70 -6.93
C LEU A 27 -11.42 2.49 -7.87
N TRP A 28 -11.42 1.27 -7.33
CA TRP A 28 -11.24 0.06 -8.13
C TRP A 28 -11.61 -1.22 -7.38
N SER A 29 -12.08 -2.23 -8.12
CA SER A 29 -12.29 -3.60 -7.66
C SER A 29 -11.57 -4.61 -8.56
N GLY A 30 -11.13 -5.73 -7.99
CA GLY A 30 -10.55 -6.84 -8.76
C GLY A 30 -9.46 -7.61 -8.02
N ALA A 31 -8.94 -7.05 -6.93
CA ALA A 31 -8.01 -7.75 -6.04
C ALA A 31 -8.74 -8.86 -5.29
N ARG A 32 -8.04 -9.96 -5.03
CA ARG A 32 -8.55 -10.99 -4.12
C ARG A 32 -8.43 -10.53 -2.67
N TRP A 33 -7.35 -9.84 -2.32
CA TRP A 33 -7.21 -9.16 -1.03
C TRP A 33 -6.28 -7.97 -1.17
N ALA A 34 -6.86 -6.76 -1.17
CA ALA A 34 -6.13 -5.50 -1.24
C ALA A 34 -5.56 -5.12 0.14
N GLU A 35 -4.26 -4.85 0.23
CA GLU A 35 -3.58 -4.47 1.48
C GLU A 35 -2.43 -3.50 1.28
N GLY A 36 -1.97 -2.93 2.39
CA GLY A 36 -0.73 -2.17 2.49
C GLY A 36 -0.56 -0.97 1.56
N PRO A 37 -1.58 -0.10 1.35
CA PRO A 37 -1.47 1.01 0.41
C PRO A 37 -0.35 2.00 0.77
N VAL A 38 0.40 2.46 -0.23
CA VAL A 38 1.35 3.58 -0.13
C VAL A 38 1.14 4.54 -1.30
N TYR A 39 1.03 5.84 -1.00
CA TYR A 39 1.00 6.87 -2.04
C TYR A 39 2.42 7.31 -2.36
N VAL A 40 2.76 7.39 -3.65
CA VAL A 40 4.04 7.81 -4.20
C VAL A 40 3.87 9.18 -4.87
N PRO A 41 4.14 10.31 -4.17
CA PRO A 41 3.81 11.64 -4.67
C PRO A 41 4.54 12.02 -5.96
N SER A 42 5.79 11.59 -6.10
CA SER A 42 6.61 11.86 -7.29
C SER A 42 6.02 11.24 -8.57
N ALA A 43 5.21 10.19 -8.43
CA ALA A 43 4.58 9.49 -9.54
C ALA A 43 3.06 9.72 -9.62
N GLN A 44 2.43 10.33 -8.61
CA GLN A 44 0.97 10.47 -8.50
C GLN A 44 0.26 9.10 -8.57
N HIS A 45 0.81 8.16 -7.81
CA HIS A 45 0.39 6.76 -7.85
C HIS A 45 0.11 6.23 -6.45
N LEU A 46 -0.94 5.43 -6.31
CA LEU A 46 -1.19 4.61 -5.12
C LEU A 46 -0.78 3.17 -5.44
N VAL A 47 0.22 2.66 -4.73
CA VAL A 47 0.67 1.27 -4.84
C VAL A 47 0.08 0.46 -3.69
N PHE A 48 -0.41 -0.75 -3.97
CA PHE A 48 -1.03 -1.63 -2.97
C PHE A 48 -0.87 -3.10 -3.40
N SER A 49 -0.98 -4.02 -2.46
CA SER A 49 -0.78 -5.46 -2.72
C SER A 49 -2.09 -6.19 -2.99
N ASP A 50 -2.08 -7.14 -3.93
CA ASP A 50 -3.06 -8.23 -4.02
C ASP A 50 -2.41 -9.52 -3.53
N ILE A 51 -2.39 -9.68 -2.19
CA ILE A 51 -1.50 -10.64 -1.49
C ILE A 51 -1.61 -12.06 -2.06
N PRO A 52 -2.81 -12.66 -2.23
CA PRO A 52 -2.92 -14.05 -2.65
C PRO A 52 -2.50 -14.29 -4.10
N ASN A 53 -2.53 -13.23 -4.94
CA ASN A 53 -2.13 -13.27 -6.34
C ASN A 53 -0.64 -12.92 -6.55
N ASP A 54 0.13 -12.72 -5.47
CA ASP A 54 1.58 -12.49 -5.51
C ASP A 54 1.96 -11.29 -6.41
N THR A 55 1.14 -10.24 -6.37
CA THR A 55 1.24 -9.07 -7.24
C THR A 55 1.07 -7.79 -6.43
N THR A 56 1.82 -6.74 -6.76
CA THR A 56 1.47 -5.37 -6.37
C THR A 56 0.82 -4.65 -7.54
N LEU A 57 -0.20 -3.85 -7.24
CA LEU A 57 -0.99 -3.08 -8.18
C LEU A 57 -0.70 -1.59 -7.97
N ARG A 58 -0.99 -0.81 -9.01
CA ARG A 58 -0.83 0.64 -8.99
C ARG A 58 -2.04 1.31 -9.59
N TYR A 59 -2.70 2.14 -8.79
CA TYR A 59 -3.69 3.11 -9.24
C TYR A 59 -3.00 4.40 -9.67
N ASP A 60 -3.20 4.81 -10.92
CA ASP A 60 -2.73 6.08 -11.46
C ASP A 60 -3.79 7.17 -11.27
N GLU A 61 -3.52 8.14 -10.40
CA GLU A 61 -4.44 9.24 -10.07
C GLU A 61 -4.82 10.09 -11.28
N ARG A 62 -3.97 10.13 -12.32
CA ARG A 62 -4.20 10.96 -13.50
C ARG A 62 -5.18 10.34 -14.48
N THR A 63 -5.24 9.01 -14.51
CA THR A 63 -6.02 8.23 -15.49
C THR A 63 -7.15 7.44 -14.86
N GLY A 64 -7.14 7.27 -13.53
CA GLY A 64 -8.07 6.41 -12.80
C GLY A 64 -7.87 4.92 -13.08
N SER A 65 -6.79 4.53 -13.76
CA SER A 65 -6.54 3.14 -14.17
C SER A 65 -5.73 2.39 -13.11
N VAL A 66 -5.98 1.10 -12.99
CA VAL A 66 -5.19 0.19 -12.16
C VAL A 66 -4.48 -0.83 -13.04
N ASP A 67 -3.16 -0.90 -12.92
CA ASP A 67 -2.29 -1.83 -13.62
C ASP A 67 -1.37 -2.58 -12.66
N VAL A 68 -0.73 -3.64 -13.14
CA VAL A 68 0.30 -4.37 -12.40
C VAL A 68 1.54 -3.50 -12.23
N PHE A 69 2.01 -3.36 -10.98
CA PHE A 69 3.26 -2.69 -10.64
C PHE A 69 4.44 -3.68 -10.60
N GLU A 70 4.29 -4.78 -9.87
CA GLU A 70 5.30 -5.84 -9.75
C GLU A 70 4.64 -7.22 -9.70
N SER A 71 5.18 -8.18 -10.46
CA SER A 71 4.81 -9.60 -10.40
C SER A 71 5.99 -10.45 -10.89
N PRO A 72 6.45 -11.44 -10.10
CA PRO A 72 5.99 -11.80 -8.76
C PRO A 72 6.44 -10.78 -7.69
N ALA A 73 5.66 -10.63 -6.62
CA ALA A 73 5.89 -9.63 -5.56
C ALA A 73 6.23 -10.24 -4.19
N PHE A 74 6.59 -11.51 -4.12
CA PHE A 74 6.94 -12.23 -2.88
C PHE A 74 5.85 -12.17 -1.79
N ASN A 75 4.58 -12.15 -2.19
CA ASN A 75 3.45 -11.92 -1.30
C ASN A 75 3.69 -10.67 -0.43
N ALA A 76 4.03 -9.56 -1.10
CA ALA A 76 4.08 -8.24 -0.51
C ALA A 76 2.79 -7.92 0.24
N ASN A 77 2.90 -7.18 1.33
CA ASN A 77 1.79 -6.74 2.16
C ASN A 77 1.96 -5.24 2.45
N GLY A 78 2.46 -4.87 3.63
CA GLY A 78 2.65 -3.48 4.02
C GLY A 78 3.73 -2.77 3.20
N HIS A 79 3.41 -1.54 2.77
CA HIS A 79 4.34 -0.65 2.08
C HIS A 79 4.48 0.69 2.83
N CYS A 80 5.66 1.30 2.74
CA CYS A 80 5.90 2.70 3.10
C CYS A 80 6.96 3.32 2.19
N LEU A 81 7.20 4.62 2.34
CA LEU A 81 8.33 5.30 1.70
C LEU A 81 9.47 5.47 2.70
N ASP A 82 10.70 5.34 2.22
CA ASP A 82 11.88 5.81 2.95
C ASP A 82 12.13 7.32 2.72
N ASP A 83 13.16 7.86 3.36
CA ASP A 83 13.51 9.30 3.29
C ASP A 83 13.94 9.77 1.88
N GLU A 84 14.21 8.83 0.97
CA GLU A 84 14.53 9.10 -0.44
C GLU A 84 13.31 8.91 -1.36
N GLY A 85 12.14 8.59 -0.79
CA GLY A 85 10.91 8.36 -1.53
C GLY A 85 10.86 7.02 -2.27
N ARG A 86 11.68 6.05 -1.86
CA ARG A 86 11.66 4.67 -2.40
C ARG A 86 10.68 3.81 -1.62
N ILE A 87 10.08 2.84 -2.31
CA ILE A 87 9.11 1.94 -1.67
C ILE A 87 9.86 0.88 -0.87
N VAL A 88 9.51 0.78 0.41
CA VAL A 88 9.92 -0.27 1.35
C VAL A 88 8.74 -1.19 1.59
N THR A 89 8.96 -2.50 1.52
CA THR A 89 7.91 -3.52 1.50
C THR A 89 8.18 -4.61 2.52
N ALA A 90 7.14 -5.00 3.27
CA ALA A 90 7.13 -6.23 4.06
C ALA A 90 6.60 -7.40 3.22
N GLU A 91 7.33 -8.52 3.20
CA GLU A 91 7.05 -9.65 2.32
C GLU A 91 6.78 -10.95 3.09
N HIS A 92 5.61 -11.56 2.88
CA HIS A 92 5.29 -12.84 3.52
C HIS A 92 6.19 -13.98 3.00
N ARG A 93 6.35 -14.10 1.67
CA ARG A 93 7.14 -15.20 1.07
C ARG A 93 8.63 -14.98 1.23
N GLY A 94 9.10 -13.76 0.97
CA GLY A 94 10.50 -13.39 1.18
C GLY A 94 10.92 -13.49 2.64
N ARG A 95 9.95 -13.33 3.55
CA ARG A 95 10.17 -13.21 5.00
C ARG A 95 11.22 -12.13 5.27
N ALA A 96 11.03 -10.98 4.64
CA ALA A 96 12.00 -9.91 4.63
C ALA A 96 11.29 -8.55 4.55
N VAL A 97 12.05 -7.52 4.92
CA VAL A 97 11.80 -6.15 4.50
C VAL A 97 12.71 -5.87 3.30
N SER A 98 12.12 -5.47 2.19
CA SER A 98 12.83 -5.13 0.96
C SER A 98 12.59 -3.69 0.57
N ARG A 99 13.34 -3.22 -0.42
CA ARG A 99 13.20 -1.91 -1.03
C ARG A 99 13.34 -2.02 -2.54
N ILE A 100 12.59 -1.22 -3.28
CA ILE A 100 12.80 -1.03 -4.71
C ILE A 100 13.65 0.23 -4.90
N GLY A 101 14.85 0.08 -5.45
CA GLY A 101 15.73 1.19 -5.79
C GLY A 101 15.15 2.08 -6.89
N HIS A 102 15.72 3.27 -7.09
CA HIS A 102 15.33 4.14 -8.22
C HIS A 102 15.67 3.54 -9.59
N ASP A 103 16.57 2.57 -9.62
CA ASP A 103 16.88 1.72 -10.78
C ASP A 103 15.82 0.64 -11.02
N GLY A 104 14.80 0.55 -10.15
CA GLY A 104 13.75 -0.47 -10.20
C GLY A 104 14.19 -1.82 -9.64
N LEU A 105 15.41 -1.94 -9.09
CA LEU A 105 15.90 -3.21 -8.56
C LEU A 105 15.46 -3.42 -7.12
N ARG A 106 15.03 -4.64 -6.83
CA ARG A 106 14.68 -5.07 -5.48
C ARG A 106 15.94 -5.39 -4.67
N GLU A 107 16.05 -4.81 -3.48
CA GLU A 107 17.10 -5.04 -2.50
C GLU A 107 16.49 -5.54 -1.19
N VAL A 108 17.09 -6.54 -0.56
CA VAL A 108 16.69 -7.00 0.78
C VAL A 108 17.38 -6.11 1.82
N LEU A 109 16.60 -5.41 2.64
CA LEU A 109 17.11 -4.59 3.73
C LEU A 109 17.33 -5.43 4.99
N VAL A 110 16.36 -6.30 5.31
CA VAL A 110 16.39 -7.15 6.50
C VAL A 110 15.69 -8.47 6.21
N ASP A 111 16.35 -9.61 6.42
CA ASP A 111 15.74 -10.95 6.40
C ASP A 111 15.96 -11.75 7.70
N ARG A 112 16.71 -11.18 8.64
CA ARG A 112 17.06 -11.77 9.93
C ARG A 112 17.10 -10.72 11.03
N TYR A 113 16.72 -11.15 12.22
CA TYR A 113 16.89 -10.40 13.47
C TYR A 113 17.36 -11.37 14.56
N GLN A 114 18.48 -11.05 15.22
CA GLN A 114 19.09 -11.93 16.23
C GLN A 114 19.26 -13.37 15.73
N ASP A 115 19.85 -13.52 14.53
CA ASP A 115 20.07 -14.79 13.80
C ASP A 115 18.81 -15.58 13.43
N LYS A 116 17.62 -15.14 13.85
CA LYS A 116 16.34 -15.73 13.49
C LYS A 116 15.83 -15.09 12.20
N LYS A 117 15.40 -15.92 11.26
CA LYS A 117 14.72 -15.44 10.06
C LYS A 117 13.44 -14.71 10.47
N THR A 118 13.21 -13.51 9.94
CA THR A 118 12.03 -12.70 10.26
C THR A 118 10.75 -13.52 10.09
N GLN A 119 9.85 -13.44 11.08
CA GLN A 119 8.52 -14.02 11.02
C GLN A 119 7.56 -12.84 10.93
N LEU A 120 6.90 -12.71 9.78
CA LEU A 120 5.71 -11.87 9.67
C LEU A 120 4.56 -12.82 9.98
N THR A 121 3.99 -12.71 11.17
CA THR A 121 2.81 -13.48 11.57
C THR A 121 1.58 -12.75 11.05
N GLU A 122 0.66 -13.49 10.41
CA GLU A 122 -0.73 -13.07 10.23
C GLU A 122 -1.46 -13.04 11.58
#